data_AF-A0A846X407-F1
#
_entry.id   AF-A0A846X407-F1
#
_cell.length_a   1.000
_cell.length_b   1.000
_cell.length_c   1.000
_cell.angle_alpha   90.00
_cell.angle_beta   90.00
_cell.angle_gamma   90.00
#
_symmetry.space_group_name_H-M   'P 1'
#
loop_
_entity.id
_entity.type
_entity.pdbx_description
1 polymer ?
#
loop_
_entity_poly.entity_id
_entity_poly.type
_entity_poly.pdbx_seq_one_letter_code
_entity_poly.pdbx_strand_id
1 'polypeptide(L)' 'MSAARLRAGVPAVVGAVVLGTGDALRAVAGRPGVRSVQVMPSDGARFGVSALLPSSIDTAAPGPDDRPVPRA' A
#
# COMPACT_ATOMS: atom_id res chain seq x y z
N MET A 1 -0.08 16.15 -11.42
CA MET A 1 -1.02 16.99 -10.65
C MET A 1 -1.02 16.68 -9.15
N SER A 2 -0.97 15.40 -8.74
CA SER A 2 -0.87 14.95 -7.34
C SER A 2 0.49 15.26 -6.67
N ALA A 3 1.62 15.02 -7.35
CA ALA A 3 2.97 15.24 -6.79
C ALA A 3 3.28 16.71 -6.41
N ALA A 4 2.71 17.69 -7.11
CA ALA A 4 2.87 19.10 -6.80
C ALA A 4 2.07 19.51 -5.55
N ARG A 5 0.84 19.01 -5.41
CA ARG A 5 -0.02 19.25 -4.22
C ARG A 5 0.56 18.61 -2.97
N LEU A 6 1.15 17.43 -3.14
CA LEU A 6 1.99 16.75 -2.14
C LEU A 6 3.12 17.64 -1.63
N ARG A 7 3.91 18.21 -2.55
CA ARG A 7 5.00 19.11 -2.21
C ARG A 7 4.53 20.40 -1.55
N ALA A 8 3.29 20.82 -1.81
CA ALA A 8 2.65 21.97 -1.18
C ALA A 8 1.97 21.65 0.18
N GLY A 9 2.09 20.43 0.71
CA GLY A 9 1.51 20.05 2.00
C GLY A 9 -0.02 19.96 2.01
N VAL A 10 -0.64 19.91 0.83
CA VAL A 10 -2.10 19.79 0.72
C VAL A 10 -2.50 18.33 0.91
N PRO A 11 -3.45 18.00 1.82
CA PRO A 11 -3.94 16.63 1.99
C PRO A 11 -4.55 16.12 0.68
N ALA A 12 -3.82 15.27 -0.03
CA ALA A 12 -4.21 14.82 -1.38
C ALA A 12 -3.70 13.42 -1.73
N VAL A 13 -3.01 12.74 -0.80
CA VAL A 13 -2.39 11.44 -1.07
C VAL A 13 -3.24 10.34 -0.52
N VAL A 14 -3.56 9.43 -1.41
CA VAL A 14 -4.28 8.21 -1.09
C VAL A 14 -3.35 6.98 -1.20
N GLY A 15 -2.26 7.07 -1.98
CA GLY A 15 -1.21 6.06 -2.06
C GLY A 15 0.06 6.60 -2.73
N ALA A 16 1.21 5.97 -2.45
CA ALA A 16 2.52 6.30 -3.02
C ALA A 16 3.32 5.03 -3.27
N VAL A 17 4.18 5.08 -4.30
CA VAL A 17 5.11 4.01 -4.66
C VAL A 17 6.51 4.52 -4.37
N VAL A 18 7.28 3.78 -3.57
CA VAL A 18 8.62 4.16 -3.12
C VAL A 18 9.58 2.97 -3.26
N LEU A 19 10.85 3.27 -3.51
CA LEU A 19 11.92 2.28 -3.56
C LEU A 19 12.82 2.44 -2.34
N GLY A 20 13.19 1.34 -1.70
CA GLY A 20 14.02 1.34 -0.49
C GLY A 20 14.32 -0.07 0.00
N THR A 21 15.01 -0.17 1.15
CA THR A 21 15.28 -1.46 1.80
C THR A 21 14.02 -2.02 2.46
N GLY A 22 13.93 -3.34 2.62
CA GLY A 22 12.78 -3.98 3.26
C GLY A 22 12.49 -3.44 4.66
N ASP A 23 13.53 -3.19 5.46
CA ASP A 23 13.39 -2.62 6.81
C ASP A 23 12.91 -1.17 6.78
N ALA A 24 13.45 -0.35 5.88
CA ALA A 24 12.98 1.03 5.71
C ALA A 24 11.52 1.08 5.27
N LEU A 25 11.09 0.16 4.39
CA LEU A 25 9.72 0.06 3.94
C LEU A 25 8.78 -0.41 5.06
N ARG A 26 9.17 -1.42 5.85
CA ARG A 26 8.37 -1.88 7.00
C ARG A 26 8.23 -0.80 8.09
N ALA A 27 9.27 0.00 8.31
CA ALA A 27 9.23 1.10 9.27
C ALA A 27 8.17 2.17 8.93
N VAL A 28 7.77 2.29 7.66
CA VAL A 28 6.70 3.23 7.24
C VAL A 28 5.35 2.86 7.87
N ALA A 29 5.09 1.57 8.11
CA ALA A 29 3.83 1.11 8.69
C ALA A 29 3.55 1.68 10.10
N GLY A 30 4.60 2.07 10.83
CA GLY A 30 4.48 2.67 12.15
C GLY A 30 4.24 4.19 12.16
N ARG A 31 4.18 4.86 11.00
CA ARG A 31 4.05 6.33 10.95
C ARG A 31 2.59 6.78 11.06
N PRO A 32 2.30 7.86 11.81
CA PRO A 32 0.97 8.45 11.86
C PRO A 32 0.43 8.76 10.45
N GLY A 33 -0.82 8.34 10.19
CA GLY A 33 -1.49 8.57 8.91
C GLY A 33 -1.24 7.51 7.84
N VAL A 34 -0.36 6.53 8.08
CA VAL A 34 -0.18 5.38 7.17
C VAL A 34 -1.22 4.32 7.49
N ARG A 35 -2.08 4.01 6.52
CA ARG A 35 -3.15 2.99 6.68
C ARG A 35 -2.69 1.57 6.34
N SER A 36 -1.79 1.42 5.36
CA SER A 36 -1.32 0.12 4.90
C SER A 36 0.03 0.25 4.18
N VAL A 37 0.86 -0.80 4.27
CA VAL A 37 2.12 -0.92 3.51
C VAL A 37 2.18 -2.30 2.86
N GLN A 38 2.46 -2.34 1.57
CA GLN A 38 2.77 -3.57 0.84
C GLN A 38 4.22 -3.49 0.34
N VAL A 39 5.02 -4.51 0.65
CA VAL A 39 6.42 -4.63 0.23
C VAL A 39 6.52 -5.78 -0.77
N MET A 40 7.21 -5.54 -1.88
CA MET A 40 7.42 -6.55 -2.92
C MET A 40 8.92 -6.71 -3.22
N PRO A 41 9.36 -7.91 -3.66
CA PRO A 41 10.68 -8.11 -4.24
C PRO A 41 10.88 -7.21 -5.47
N SER A 42 12.11 -6.75 -5.71
CA SER A 42 12.42 -5.83 -6.80
C SER A 42 12.47 -6.48 -8.18
N ASP A 43 12.50 -7.81 -8.26
CA ASP A 43 12.60 -8.58 -9.48
C ASP A 43 11.22 -9.02 -10.02
N GLY A 44 10.85 -8.50 -11.19
CA GLY A 44 9.68 -8.94 -11.95
C GLY A 44 8.30 -8.55 -11.38
N ALA A 45 8.25 -7.77 -10.30
CA ALA A 45 7.00 -7.39 -9.66
C ALA A 45 6.18 -6.40 -10.50
N ARG A 46 4.93 -6.77 -10.80
CA ARG A 46 3.88 -5.84 -11.25
C ARG A 46 3.01 -5.50 -10.06
N PHE A 47 2.76 -4.21 -9.84
CA PHE A 47 1.87 -3.74 -8.79
C PHE A 47 0.96 -2.64 -9.32
N GLY A 48 -0.22 -2.52 -8.71
CA GLY A 48 -1.16 -1.44 -8.97
C GLY A 48 -1.54 -0.81 -7.63
N VAL A 49 -1.50 0.52 -7.56
CA VAL A 49 -2.02 1.26 -6.41
C VAL A 49 -3.40 1.76 -6.78
N SER A 50 -4.44 1.07 -6.31
CA SER A 50 -5.80 1.59 -6.38
C SER A 50 -6.09 2.32 -5.08
N ALA A 51 -5.99 3.64 -5.15
CA ALA A 51 -6.07 4.49 -3.99
C ALA A 51 -7.55 4.61 -3.53
N LEU A 52 -7.84 4.23 -2.28
CA LEU A 52 -9.19 4.33 -1.70
C LEU A 52 -9.67 5.79 -1.59
N LEU A 53 -10.86 6.11 -2.07
CA LEU A 53 -11.43 7.45 -1.90
C LEU A 53 -11.39 7.89 -0.42
N PRO A 54 -11.22 9.20 -0.12
CA PRO A 54 -11.22 9.67 1.27
C PRO A 54 -12.46 9.28 2.08
N SER A 55 -13.60 9.13 1.42
CA SER A 55 -14.87 8.67 2.01
C SER A 55 -14.96 7.16 2.25
N SER A 56 -13.99 6.38 1.77
CA SER A 56 -13.95 4.93 1.95
C SER A 56 -13.46 4.62 3.36
N ILE A 57 -14.38 4.19 4.21
CA ILE A 57 -14.14 3.85 5.62
C ILE A 57 -14.14 2.33 5.88
N ASP A 58 -14.56 1.54 4.89
CA ASP A 58 -14.68 0.10 5.04
C ASP A 58 -13.34 -0.61 4.88
N THR A 59 -13.11 -1.65 5.68
CA THR A 59 -11.83 -2.37 5.71
C THR A 59 -12.00 -3.72 5.02
N ALA A 60 -11.32 -3.91 3.88
CA ALA A 60 -11.22 -5.21 3.24
C ALA A 60 -10.14 -6.04 3.94
N ALA A 61 -10.54 -7.05 4.71
CA ALA A 61 -9.64 -8.06 5.25
C ALA A 61 -9.58 -9.27 4.30
N PRO A 62 -8.44 -9.99 4.22
CA PRO A 62 -8.42 -11.30 3.58
C PRO A 62 -9.48 -12.21 4.22
N GLY A 63 -10.22 -12.94 3.39
CA GLY A 63 -11.02 -14.06 3.88
C GLY A 63 -10.13 -15.16 4.45
N PRO A 64 -10.70 -16.15 5.15
CA PRO A 64 -9.97 -17.32 5.60
C PRO A 64 -9.20 -17.98 4.44
N ASP A 65 -7.98 -18.45 4.71
CA ASP A 65 -7.22 -19.27 3.77
C ASP A 65 -7.60 -20.75 3.95
N ASP A 66 -8.85 -21.07 3.62
CA ASP A 66 -9.48 -22.37 3.89
C ASP A 66 -9.79 -23.17 2.61
N ARG A 67 -9.24 -22.75 1.47
CA ARG A 67 -9.45 -23.45 0.20
C ARG A 67 -8.61 -24.73 0.11
N PRO A 68 -9.11 -25.77 -0.59
CA PRO A 68 -8.34 -26.99 -0.82
C PRO A 68 -7.00 -26.70 -1.52
N VAL A 69 -5.91 -27.25 -0.97
CA VAL A 69 -4.59 -27.23 -1.62
C VAL A 69 -4.64 -28.11 -2.88
N PRO A 70 -4.21 -27.60 -4.06
CA PRO A 70 -4.12 -28.41 -5.28
C PRO A 70 -3.22 -29.63 -5.10
N ARG A 71 -3.57 -30.76 -5.74
CA ARG A 71 -2.71 -31.95 -5.75
C ARG A 71 -1.49 -31.73 -6.63
N ALA A 72 -0.36 -32.31 -6.21
CA ALA A 72 0.89 -32.35 -6.97
C ALA A 72 0.74 -33.12 -8.29
#